data_AF-B4SAP9-F1
#
_entry.id   AF-B4SAP9-F1
#
_cell.length_a   1.000
_cell.length_b   1.000
_cell.length_c   1.000
_cell.angle_alpha   90.00
_cell.angle_beta   90.00
_cell.angle_gamma   90.00
#
_symmetry.space_group_name_H-M   'P 1'
#
loop_
_entity.id
_entity.type
_entity.pdbx_description
1 polymer ?
#
loop_
_entity_poly.entity_id
_entity_poly.type
_entity_poly.pdbx_seq_one_letter_code
_entity_poly.pdbx_strand_id
1 'polypeptide(L)'
;MIRPKLAEFKLMFLMMAVFTTVAIGFWQAFDQPFYLINFAIIGLSISLGMGLWPLLPRDKKPWARRLSQVLVGGYLFFGLGCGLIYLSFGVIVPENMEIEGFWFMVFAGVFQAAAIHYFVAKIVGPIFFNRGWCGWACWTAAVLDLLPWKMSPGRVPGRWGHLRYLHFALALGLVASLVFIFGYTVESQHGIVIYKEAIQTDTPQYTSMFMIPEMWWFLIGNLLYFGSGIVLAVVLKDNRAFCKYVCPIVGFLKPSASVSMTRIAPKNDRCTRCTKCTVNCPMDIDVMRYVQEGKPVLSTECVLCLTCTSVCPEEVLGTKMGPSLSSSDYLRVIKPASKRSAQQAHQPDSQTAV
;
A
#
# COMPACT_ATOMS: atom_id res chain seq x y z
N MET A 1 -31.51 -12.84 -4.25
CA MET A 1 -30.58 -11.76 -3.87
C MET A 1 -30.57 -11.62 -2.36
N ILE A 2 -29.50 -12.03 -1.68
CA ILE A 2 -29.32 -11.74 -0.24
C ILE A 2 -29.02 -10.24 -0.15
N ARG A 3 -29.92 -9.45 0.41
CA ARG A 3 -29.66 -8.02 0.67
C ARG A 3 -28.67 -7.93 1.84
N PRO A 4 -27.48 -7.32 1.67
CA PRO A 4 -26.52 -7.20 2.75
C PRO A 4 -27.11 -6.36 3.88
N LYS A 5 -26.78 -6.72 5.12
CA LYS A 5 -27.22 -5.93 6.28
C LYS A 5 -26.39 -4.65 6.37
N LEU A 6 -26.98 -3.57 6.90
CA LEU A 6 -26.26 -2.30 7.13
C LEU A 6 -24.97 -2.49 7.96
N ALA A 7 -24.98 -3.47 8.87
CA ALA A 7 -23.83 -3.85 9.69
C ALA A 7 -22.60 -4.33 8.89
N GLU A 8 -22.77 -4.74 7.63
CA GLU A 8 -21.66 -5.16 6.75
C GLU A 8 -20.91 -3.96 6.15
N PHE A 9 -21.53 -2.78 6.15
CA PHE A 9 -20.94 -1.52 5.66
C PHE A 9 -20.20 -0.73 6.75
N LYS A 10 -20.04 -1.29 7.95
CA LYS A 10 -19.36 -0.63 9.09
C LYS A 10 -17.98 -0.06 8.71
N LEU A 11 -17.20 -0.81 7.92
CA LEU A 11 -15.85 -0.38 7.52
C LEU A 11 -15.89 0.83 6.57
N MET A 12 -16.86 0.87 5.64
CA MET A 12 -17.08 2.02 4.76
C MET A 12 -17.39 3.28 5.56
N PHE A 13 -18.37 3.21 6.47
CA PHE A 13 -18.73 4.36 7.31
C PHE A 13 -17.59 4.80 8.22
N LEU A 14 -16.82 3.85 8.77
CA LEU A 14 -15.64 4.16 9.58
C LEU A 14 -14.59 4.92 8.76
N MET A 15 -14.25 4.46 7.54
CA MET A 15 -13.25 5.14 6.72
C MET A 15 -13.72 6.53 6.29
N MET A 16 -14.99 6.66 5.90
CA MET A 16 -15.57 7.95 5.55
C MET A 16 -15.49 8.92 6.72
N ALA A 17 -15.87 8.50 7.93
CA ALA A 17 -15.75 9.33 9.13
C ALA A 17 -14.30 9.75 9.42
N VAL A 18 -13.36 8.80 9.39
CA VAL A 18 -11.94 9.08 9.64
C VAL A 18 -11.37 10.10 8.66
N PHE A 19 -11.57 9.91 7.35
CA PHE A 19 -11.05 10.82 6.34
C PHE A 19 -11.73 12.19 6.38
N THR A 20 -13.03 12.27 6.66
CA THR A 20 -13.73 13.54 6.84
C THR A 20 -13.21 14.29 8.06
N THR A 21 -12.98 13.61 9.19
CA THR A 21 -12.41 14.23 10.39
C THR A 21 -10.99 14.75 10.12
N VAL A 22 -10.14 13.97 9.44
CA VAL A 22 -8.79 14.42 9.05
C VAL A 22 -8.87 15.61 8.08
N ALA A 23 -9.77 15.56 7.10
CA ALA A 23 -9.96 16.62 6.12
C ALA A 23 -10.31 17.96 6.79
N ILE A 24 -11.31 17.95 7.69
CA ILE A 24 -11.75 19.13 8.42
C ILE A 24 -10.65 19.62 9.36
N GLY A 25 -10.01 18.72 10.12
CA GLY A 25 -8.95 19.09 11.06
C GLY A 25 -7.75 19.75 10.40
N PHE A 26 -7.27 19.21 9.27
CA PHE A 26 -6.16 19.83 8.52
C PHE A 26 -6.59 21.13 7.84
N TRP A 27 -7.79 21.19 7.27
CA TRP A 27 -8.29 22.44 6.70
C TRP A 27 -8.36 23.55 7.75
N GLN A 28 -8.86 23.27 8.96
CA GLN A 28 -8.91 24.24 10.05
C GLN A 28 -7.52 24.62 10.59
N ALA A 29 -6.58 23.67 10.64
CA ALA A 29 -5.24 23.92 11.16
C ALA A 29 -4.36 24.75 10.23
N PHE A 30 -4.54 24.62 8.92
CA PHE A 30 -3.66 25.25 7.92
C PHE A 30 -4.36 26.27 7.03
N ASP A 31 -5.69 26.40 7.13
CA ASP A 31 -6.54 27.30 6.33
C ASP A 31 -6.33 27.16 4.80
N GLN A 32 -6.10 25.92 4.35
CA GLN A 32 -5.91 25.61 2.92
C GLN A 32 -7.01 24.66 2.41
N PRO A 33 -7.78 25.04 1.38
CA PRO A 33 -8.85 24.19 0.84
C PRO A 33 -8.31 22.89 0.21
N PHE A 34 -7.03 22.88 -0.18
CA PHE A 34 -6.32 21.69 -0.65
C PHE A 34 -6.52 20.49 0.28
N TYR A 35 -6.40 20.66 1.59
CA TYR A 35 -6.51 19.54 2.55
C TYR A 35 -7.90 18.93 2.56
N LEU A 36 -8.93 19.77 2.51
CA LEU A 36 -10.32 19.32 2.47
C LEU A 36 -10.57 18.48 1.21
N ILE A 37 -10.15 18.97 0.05
CA ILE A 37 -10.32 18.31 -1.24
C ILE A 37 -9.51 17.00 -1.31
N ASN A 38 -8.23 17.04 -0.94
CA ASN A 38 -7.33 15.88 -1.00
C ASN A 38 -7.82 14.71 -0.14
N PHE A 39 -8.15 14.96 1.13
CA PHE A 39 -8.61 13.90 2.02
C PHE A 39 -10.04 13.45 1.70
N ALA A 40 -10.90 14.33 1.17
CA ALA A 40 -12.23 13.93 0.68
C ALA A 40 -12.13 12.97 -0.52
N ILE A 41 -11.28 13.26 -1.51
CA ILE A 41 -11.08 12.39 -2.69
C ILE A 41 -10.56 11.02 -2.27
N ILE A 42 -9.53 10.97 -1.41
CA ILE A 42 -8.95 9.70 -0.93
C ILE A 42 -10.00 8.93 -0.11
N GLY A 43 -10.67 9.62 0.83
CA GLY A 43 -11.67 9.02 1.70
C GLY A 43 -12.85 8.43 0.94
N LEU A 44 -13.38 9.15 -0.04
CA LEU A 44 -14.46 8.68 -0.90
C LEU A 44 -14.01 7.47 -1.73
N SER A 45 -12.81 7.54 -2.34
CA SER A 45 -12.26 6.45 -3.16
C SER A 45 -12.11 5.13 -2.38
N ILE A 46 -11.59 5.20 -1.15
CA ILE A 46 -11.44 4.04 -0.27
C ILE A 46 -12.82 3.55 0.19
N SER A 47 -13.71 4.46 0.59
CA SER A 47 -15.05 4.13 1.06
C SER A 47 -15.88 3.44 -0.03
N LEU A 48 -15.79 3.89 -1.28
CA LEU A 48 -16.44 3.23 -2.42
C LEU A 48 -15.96 1.79 -2.61
N GLY A 49 -14.64 1.56 -2.58
CA GLY A 49 -14.09 0.21 -2.68
C GLY A 49 -14.51 -0.70 -1.52
N MET A 50 -14.52 -0.18 -0.29
CA MET A 50 -14.95 -0.93 0.89
C MET A 50 -16.46 -1.16 0.95
N GLY A 51 -17.28 -0.23 0.46
CA GLY A 51 -18.73 -0.37 0.32
C GLY A 51 -19.12 -1.37 -0.77
N LEU A 52 -18.30 -1.51 -1.82
CA LEU A 52 -18.50 -2.52 -2.85
C LEU A 52 -18.15 -3.94 -2.37
N TRP A 53 -17.28 -4.08 -1.37
CA TRP A 53 -16.85 -5.39 -0.84
C TRP A 53 -17.97 -6.31 -0.33
N PRO A 54 -18.93 -5.86 0.51
CA PRO A 54 -20.05 -6.70 0.96
C PRO A 54 -21.07 -6.99 -0.16
N LEU A 55 -21.12 -6.17 -1.22
CA LEU A 55 -22.04 -6.33 -2.34
C LEU A 55 -21.57 -7.41 -3.34
N LEU A 56 -20.26 -7.69 -3.39
CA LEU A 56 -19.68 -8.61 -4.36
C LEU A 56 -19.66 -10.07 -3.87
N PRO A 57 -19.88 -11.04 -4.78
CA PRO A 57 -19.66 -12.46 -4.47
C PRO A 57 -18.18 -12.73 -4.17
N ARG A 58 -17.89 -13.83 -3.46
CA ARG A 58 -16.56 -14.11 -2.87
C ARG A 58 -15.40 -14.08 -3.88
N ASP A 59 -15.63 -14.57 -5.08
CA ASP A 59 -14.68 -14.59 -6.20
C ASP A 59 -14.40 -13.18 -6.77
N LYS A 60 -15.37 -12.27 -6.70
CA LYS A 60 -15.26 -10.90 -7.19
C LYS A 60 -14.80 -9.88 -6.15
N LYS A 61 -14.80 -10.20 -4.85
CA LYS A 61 -14.34 -9.29 -3.78
C LYS A 61 -12.98 -8.60 -4.04
N PRO A 62 -11.96 -9.24 -4.65
CA PRO A 62 -10.73 -8.56 -5.01
C PRO A 62 -10.91 -7.33 -5.93
N TRP A 63 -11.98 -7.25 -6.71
CA TRP A 63 -12.30 -6.08 -7.54
C TRP A 63 -12.67 -4.85 -6.73
N ALA A 64 -13.32 -5.00 -5.58
CA ALA A 64 -13.63 -3.87 -4.68
C ALA A 64 -12.34 -3.16 -4.22
N ARG A 65 -11.32 -3.96 -3.91
CA ARG A 65 -10.00 -3.48 -3.53
C ARG A 65 -9.27 -2.82 -4.71
N ARG A 66 -9.34 -3.40 -5.90
CA ARG A 66 -8.74 -2.82 -7.13
C ARG A 66 -9.38 -1.49 -7.49
N LEU A 67 -10.69 -1.34 -7.33
CA LEU A 67 -11.37 -0.07 -7.55
C LEU A 67 -10.77 1.03 -6.66
N SER A 68 -10.66 0.78 -5.36
CA SER A 68 -10.01 1.72 -4.43
C SER A 68 -8.56 2.02 -4.83
N GLN A 69 -7.78 1.00 -5.17
CA GLN A 69 -6.38 1.16 -5.58
C GLN A 69 -6.22 2.01 -6.85
N VAL A 70 -7.10 1.82 -7.84
CA VAL A 70 -7.09 2.58 -9.11
C VAL A 70 -7.56 4.01 -8.90
N LEU A 71 -8.62 4.23 -8.11
CA LEU A 71 -9.11 5.58 -7.83
C LEU A 71 -8.09 6.40 -7.04
N VAL A 72 -7.60 5.86 -5.92
CA VAL A 72 -6.58 6.53 -5.11
C VAL A 72 -5.27 6.63 -5.88
N GLY A 73 -4.84 5.57 -6.55
CA GLY A 73 -3.59 5.57 -7.28
C GLY A 73 -3.58 6.49 -8.48
N GLY A 74 -4.68 6.57 -9.23
CA GLY A 74 -4.86 7.52 -10.32
C GLY A 74 -4.85 8.95 -9.81
N TYR A 75 -5.51 9.23 -8.68
CA TYR A 75 -5.45 10.54 -8.05
C TYR A 75 -4.03 10.92 -7.59
N LEU A 76 -3.29 10.01 -6.97
CA LEU A 76 -1.93 10.31 -6.50
C LEU A 76 -0.94 10.47 -7.66
N PHE A 77 -1.08 9.67 -8.71
CA PHE A 77 -0.19 9.73 -9.88
C PHE A 77 -0.51 10.94 -10.76
N PHE A 78 -1.76 11.11 -11.19
CA PHE A 78 -2.15 12.19 -12.09
C PHE A 78 -2.53 13.48 -11.36
N GLY A 79 -3.27 13.38 -10.25
CA GLY A 79 -3.72 14.55 -9.49
C GLY A 79 -2.58 15.25 -8.76
N LEU A 80 -1.83 14.54 -7.91
CA LEU A 80 -0.69 15.12 -7.18
C LEU A 80 0.61 15.03 -7.99
N GLY A 81 0.96 13.84 -8.48
CA GLY A 81 2.21 13.62 -9.21
C GLY A 81 2.38 14.51 -10.44
N CYS A 82 1.39 14.49 -11.34
CA CYS A 82 1.36 15.40 -12.49
C CYS A 82 0.82 16.80 -12.17
N GLY A 83 0.46 17.10 -10.92
CA GLY A 83 -0.04 18.40 -10.50
C GLY A 83 -1.43 18.80 -11.00
N LEU A 84 -2.21 17.85 -11.55
CA LEU A 84 -3.50 18.14 -12.18
C LEU A 84 -4.60 18.53 -11.18
N ILE A 85 -4.41 18.26 -9.88
CA ILE A 85 -5.38 18.70 -8.85
C ILE A 85 -5.50 20.23 -8.82
N TYR A 86 -4.41 20.94 -9.14
CA TYR A 86 -4.37 22.38 -9.10
C TYR A 86 -4.98 23.03 -10.35
N LEU A 87 -5.49 22.22 -11.29
CA LEU A 87 -5.99 22.72 -12.56
C LEU A 87 -7.12 23.74 -12.42
N SER A 88 -7.99 23.55 -11.42
CA SER A 88 -9.08 24.48 -11.13
C SER A 88 -8.58 25.86 -10.69
N PHE A 89 -7.37 25.91 -10.12
CA PHE A 89 -6.71 27.14 -9.68
C PHE A 89 -5.84 27.79 -10.77
N GLY A 90 -5.84 27.24 -11.99
CA GLY A 90 -5.13 27.82 -13.14
C GLY A 90 -3.64 27.46 -13.21
N VAL A 91 -3.19 26.50 -12.40
CA VAL A 91 -1.78 26.14 -12.25
C VAL A 91 -1.56 24.63 -12.28
N ILE A 92 -0.38 24.19 -12.71
CA ILE A 92 0.10 22.80 -12.58
C ILE A 92 1.35 22.84 -11.70
N VAL A 93 1.31 22.10 -10.60
CA VAL A 93 2.42 21.97 -9.65
C VAL A 93 2.65 20.48 -9.43
N PRO A 94 3.59 19.86 -10.16
CA PRO A 94 3.88 18.45 -9.97
C PRO A 94 4.64 18.22 -8.67
N GLU A 95 4.38 17.08 -8.03
CA GLU A 95 5.06 16.70 -6.80
C GLU A 95 5.60 15.27 -6.91
N ASN A 96 6.85 15.05 -6.49
CA ASN A 96 7.36 13.69 -6.39
C ASN A 96 6.79 12.99 -5.14
N MET A 97 5.80 12.13 -5.36
CA MET A 97 5.12 11.39 -4.29
C MET A 97 5.88 10.13 -3.81
N GLU A 98 7.08 9.86 -4.33
CA GLU A 98 7.92 8.72 -3.93
C GLU A 98 8.70 9.00 -2.64
N ILE A 99 9.53 8.05 -2.19
CA ILE A 99 10.21 8.19 -0.89
C ILE A 99 11.31 9.24 -0.96
N GLU A 100 11.89 9.41 -2.14
CA GLU A 100 12.91 10.41 -2.45
C GLU A 100 12.31 11.82 -2.32
N GLY A 101 11.12 12.05 -2.88
CA GLY A 101 10.39 13.31 -2.72
C GLY A 101 9.99 13.58 -1.27
N PHE A 102 9.58 12.56 -0.52
CA PHE A 102 9.37 12.67 0.93
C PHE A 102 10.63 13.16 1.67
N TRP A 103 11.78 12.51 1.44
CA TRP A 103 13.03 12.91 2.09
C TRP A 103 13.45 14.32 1.71
N PHE A 104 13.27 14.69 0.45
CA PHE A 104 13.64 16.00 -0.05
C PHE A 104 12.82 17.09 0.65
N MET A 105 11.51 16.93 0.72
CA MET A 105 10.60 17.86 1.40
C MET A 105 10.95 17.99 2.90
N VAL A 106 11.21 16.87 3.58
CA VAL A 106 11.61 16.89 5.00
C VAL A 106 12.93 17.62 5.22
N PHE A 107 13.96 17.34 4.40
CA PHE A 107 15.26 18.01 4.53
C PHE A 107 15.24 19.48 4.11
N ALA A 108 14.39 19.82 3.15
CA ALA A 108 14.13 21.21 2.76
C ALA A 108 13.31 21.98 3.80
N GLY A 109 12.77 21.32 4.83
CA GLY A 109 11.93 21.95 5.85
C GLY A 109 10.52 22.33 5.37
N VAL A 110 10.05 21.71 4.29
CA VAL A 110 8.76 22.01 3.65
C VAL A 110 7.78 20.87 3.85
N PHE A 111 6.59 21.17 4.39
CA PHE A 111 5.51 20.20 4.59
C PHE A 111 4.45 20.35 3.49
N GLN A 112 4.65 19.65 2.37
CA GLN A 112 3.72 19.57 1.23
C GLN A 112 3.04 18.18 1.12
N ALA A 113 2.43 17.86 -0.02
CA ALA A 113 1.58 16.68 -0.17
C ALA A 113 2.39 15.39 0.06
N ALA A 114 3.61 15.28 -0.44
CA ALA A 114 4.47 14.11 -0.20
C ALA A 114 4.77 13.91 1.30
N ALA A 115 5.21 14.95 2.02
CA ALA A 115 5.51 14.89 3.45
C ALA A 115 4.29 14.43 4.27
N ILE A 116 3.14 15.06 4.02
CA ILE A 116 1.88 14.78 4.72
C ILE A 116 1.37 13.38 4.39
N HIS A 117 1.50 12.96 3.13
CA HIS A 117 1.11 11.64 2.68
C HIS A 117 1.89 10.52 3.39
N TYR A 118 3.19 10.68 3.59
CA TYR A 118 4.00 9.71 4.33
C TYR A 118 3.69 9.72 5.81
N PHE A 119 3.59 10.90 6.41
CA PHE A 119 3.22 11.03 7.81
C PHE A 119 1.87 10.38 8.11
N VAL A 120 0.81 10.80 7.42
CA VAL A 120 -0.56 10.32 7.67
C VAL A 120 -0.72 8.86 7.27
N ALA A 121 -0.31 8.45 6.06
CA ALA A 121 -0.65 7.12 5.56
C ALA A 121 0.43 6.03 5.78
N LYS A 122 1.68 6.39 6.10
CA LYS A 122 2.78 5.42 6.28
C LYS A 122 3.32 5.37 7.70
N ILE A 123 3.12 6.41 8.50
CA ILE A 123 3.55 6.46 9.90
C ILE A 123 2.35 6.33 10.83
N VAL A 124 1.37 7.24 10.75
CA VAL A 124 0.20 7.25 11.65
C VAL A 124 -0.81 6.18 11.27
N GLY A 125 -1.19 6.11 9.99
CA GLY A 125 -2.21 5.20 9.47
C GLY A 125 -2.01 3.73 9.86
N PRO A 126 -0.79 3.16 9.79
CA PRO A 126 -0.58 1.77 10.17
C PRO A 126 -0.79 1.43 11.64
N ILE A 127 -0.70 2.42 12.53
CA ILE A 127 -1.05 2.26 13.94
C ILE A 127 -2.54 1.90 14.06
N PHE A 128 -3.40 2.47 13.21
CA PHE A 128 -4.84 2.19 13.24
C PHE A 128 -5.24 1.02 12.33
N PHE A 129 -4.73 0.99 11.10
CA PHE A 129 -5.24 0.12 10.02
C PHE A 129 -4.19 -0.83 9.45
N ASN A 130 -3.14 -1.10 10.22
CA ASN A 130 -2.01 -1.95 9.82
C ASN A 130 -1.46 -1.45 8.47
N ARG A 131 -0.83 -2.29 7.65
CA ARG A 131 -0.40 -1.88 6.31
C ARG A 131 -1.56 -1.84 5.30
N GLY A 132 -2.75 -1.41 5.72
CA GLY A 132 -3.96 -1.31 4.91
C GLY A 132 -3.79 -0.45 3.66
N TRP A 133 -2.93 0.57 3.70
CA TRP A 133 -2.54 1.34 2.51
C TRP A 133 -2.02 0.44 1.38
N CYS A 134 -1.10 -0.47 1.68
CA CYS A 134 -0.55 -1.42 0.71
C CYS A 134 -1.61 -2.40 0.16
N GLY A 135 -2.66 -2.64 0.96
CA GLY A 135 -3.81 -3.46 0.59
C GLY A 135 -4.76 -2.74 -0.37
N TRP A 136 -5.12 -1.49 -0.06
CA TRP A 136 -6.30 -0.81 -0.63
C TRP A 136 -6.03 0.47 -1.42
N ALA A 137 -4.88 1.11 -1.27
CA ALA A 137 -4.65 2.47 -1.79
C ALA A 137 -3.32 2.66 -2.53
N CYS A 138 -2.40 1.70 -2.43
CA CYS A 138 -1.09 1.79 -3.07
C CYS A 138 -1.20 1.72 -4.61
N TRP A 139 -0.70 2.76 -5.29
CA TRP A 139 -0.73 2.83 -6.75
C TRP A 139 0.19 1.81 -7.43
N THR A 140 1.34 1.49 -6.84
CA THR A 140 2.22 0.43 -7.37
C THR A 140 1.49 -0.91 -7.37
N ALA A 141 0.78 -1.20 -6.28
CA ALA A 141 -0.04 -2.39 -6.17
C ALA A 141 -1.24 -2.41 -7.13
N ALA A 142 -1.79 -1.24 -7.47
CA ALA A 142 -2.90 -1.14 -8.44
C ALA A 142 -2.51 -1.75 -9.79
N VAL A 143 -1.29 -1.46 -10.26
CA VAL A 143 -0.74 -2.03 -11.51
C VAL A 143 -0.35 -3.49 -11.31
N LEU A 144 0.43 -3.81 -10.28
CA LEU A 144 0.95 -5.16 -10.08
C LEU A 144 -0.15 -6.20 -9.80
N ASP A 145 -1.27 -5.82 -9.16
CA ASP A 145 -2.40 -6.72 -8.91
C ASP A 145 -3.17 -7.10 -10.19
N LEU A 146 -2.94 -6.42 -11.33
CA LEU A 146 -3.52 -6.75 -12.64
C LEU A 146 -2.77 -7.89 -13.33
N LEU A 147 -1.47 -8.04 -13.08
CA LEU A 147 -0.61 -9.10 -13.65
C LEU A 147 -1.17 -10.52 -13.38
N PRO A 148 -0.85 -11.53 -14.21
CA PRO A 148 -1.54 -12.82 -14.18
C PRO A 148 -1.26 -13.69 -12.95
N TRP A 149 -0.20 -13.44 -12.18
CA TRP A 149 0.22 -14.31 -11.07
C TRP A 149 -0.52 -14.04 -9.76
N LYS A 150 -1.76 -14.52 -9.68
CA LYS A 150 -2.65 -14.29 -8.51
C LYS A 150 -2.28 -15.10 -7.27
N MET A 151 -1.52 -16.19 -7.41
CA MET A 151 -1.08 -17.04 -6.30
C MET A 151 0.44 -17.13 -6.29
N SER A 152 1.04 -16.79 -5.14
CA SER A 152 2.49 -16.82 -4.95
C SER A 152 2.99 -18.25 -4.67
N PRO A 153 4.12 -18.68 -5.24
CA PRO A 153 4.77 -19.95 -4.88
C PRO A 153 5.34 -19.94 -3.44
N GLY A 154 5.47 -18.77 -2.82
CA GLY A 154 6.06 -18.56 -1.49
C GLY A 154 7.25 -17.60 -1.56
N ARG A 155 7.81 -17.25 -0.39
CA ARG A 155 8.99 -16.38 -0.35
C ARG A 155 10.25 -17.10 -0.79
N VAL A 156 11.13 -16.40 -1.49
CA VAL A 156 12.47 -16.88 -1.84
C VAL A 156 13.23 -17.12 -0.53
N PRO A 157 13.87 -18.29 -0.35
CA PRO A 157 14.63 -18.59 0.86
C PRO A 157 15.81 -17.62 1.02
N GLY A 158 16.15 -17.32 2.27
CA GLY A 158 17.25 -16.42 2.62
C GLY A 158 16.78 -15.03 3.03
N ARG A 159 17.70 -14.06 2.94
CA ARG A 159 17.57 -12.71 3.50
C ARG A 159 17.23 -11.64 2.45
N TRP A 160 16.67 -12.03 1.31
CA TRP A 160 16.27 -11.12 0.22
C TRP A 160 15.29 -10.03 0.66
N GLY A 161 14.49 -10.29 1.70
CA GLY A 161 13.62 -9.28 2.30
C GLY A 161 14.36 -8.07 2.89
N HIS A 162 15.69 -8.14 3.10
CA HIS A 162 16.47 -7.01 3.59
C HIS A 162 16.81 -5.98 2.50
N LEU A 163 16.69 -6.34 1.22
CA LEU A 163 16.98 -5.43 0.10
C LEU A 163 16.12 -4.16 0.14
N ARG A 164 14.90 -4.23 0.67
CA ARG A 164 14.03 -3.07 0.90
C ARG A 164 14.59 -2.06 1.91
N TYR A 165 15.33 -2.52 2.92
CA TYR A 165 15.98 -1.62 3.89
C TYR A 165 17.24 -1.01 3.30
N LEU A 166 17.96 -1.75 2.45
CA LEU A 166 19.05 -1.19 1.67
C LEU A 166 18.53 -0.11 0.72
N HIS A 167 17.44 -0.38 -0.01
CA HIS A 167 16.80 0.61 -0.88
C HIS A 167 16.36 1.86 -0.09
N PHE A 168 15.74 1.68 1.08
CA PHE A 168 15.39 2.80 1.97
C PHE A 168 16.62 3.63 2.36
N ALA A 169 17.70 2.98 2.77
CA ALA A 169 18.95 3.65 3.17
C ALA A 169 19.63 4.36 1.98
N LEU A 170 19.60 3.76 0.79
CA LEU A 170 20.14 4.37 -0.43
C LEU A 170 19.34 5.59 -0.86
N ALA A 171 18.00 5.53 -0.82
CA ALA A 171 17.14 6.67 -1.13
C ALA A 171 17.36 7.82 -0.14
N LEU A 172 17.43 7.52 1.16
CA LEU A 172 17.75 8.48 2.20
C LEU A 172 19.13 9.12 1.97
N GLY A 173 20.16 8.29 1.72
CA GLY A 173 21.53 8.76 1.52
C GLY A 173 21.70 9.60 0.25
N LEU A 174 21.05 9.20 -0.85
CA LEU A 174 21.03 9.95 -2.10
C LEU A 174 20.46 11.36 -1.85
N VAL A 175 19.26 11.46 -1.28
CA VAL A 175 18.61 12.76 -1.10
C VAL A 175 19.34 13.61 -0.05
N ALA A 176 19.83 13.00 1.03
CA ALA A 176 20.67 13.71 2.00
C ALA A 176 21.93 14.29 1.35
N SER A 177 22.59 13.54 0.45
CA SER A 177 23.77 14.02 -0.26
C SER A 177 23.44 15.19 -1.20
N LEU A 178 22.33 15.10 -1.94
CA LEU A 178 21.87 16.17 -2.82
C LEU A 178 21.63 17.47 -2.05
N VAL A 179 20.93 17.40 -0.91
CA VAL A 179 20.58 18.59 -0.12
C VAL A 179 21.80 19.14 0.63
N PHE A 180 22.52 18.32 1.40
CA PHE A 180 23.55 18.81 2.32
C PHE A 180 24.95 18.94 1.72
N ILE A 181 25.25 18.26 0.60
CA ILE A 181 26.57 18.32 -0.06
C ILE A 181 26.49 19.13 -1.35
N PHE A 182 25.48 18.89 -2.19
CA PHE A 182 25.33 19.55 -3.48
C PHE A 182 24.44 20.79 -3.46
N GLY A 183 23.88 21.14 -2.29
CA GLY A 183 23.09 22.36 -2.12
C GLY A 183 21.77 22.36 -2.90
N TYR A 184 21.15 21.20 -3.12
CA TYR A 184 19.81 21.13 -3.72
C TYR A 184 18.78 21.84 -2.84
N THR A 185 18.11 22.85 -3.39
CA THR A 185 17.06 23.63 -2.73
C THR A 185 15.70 23.43 -3.40
N VAL A 186 14.61 23.82 -2.73
CA VAL A 186 13.25 23.80 -3.30
C VAL A 186 13.19 24.58 -4.61
N GLU A 187 13.81 25.77 -4.67
CA GLU A 187 13.86 26.62 -5.88
C GLU A 187 14.54 25.90 -7.06
N SER A 188 15.50 25.03 -6.79
CA SER A 188 16.21 24.29 -7.84
C SER A 188 15.43 23.10 -8.42
N GLN A 189 14.37 22.64 -7.75
CA GLN A 189 13.65 21.41 -8.11
C GLN A 189 12.18 21.64 -8.41
N HIS A 190 11.53 22.46 -7.59
CA HIS A 190 10.10 22.72 -7.63
C HIS A 190 9.78 23.82 -8.64
N GLY A 191 8.60 23.73 -9.25
CA GLY A 191 8.19 24.67 -10.26
C GLY A 191 6.70 24.63 -10.52
N ILE A 192 6.21 25.67 -11.17
CA ILE A 192 4.81 25.86 -11.50
C ILE A 192 4.64 26.17 -12.99
N VAL A 193 3.59 25.66 -13.60
CA VAL A 193 3.11 26.10 -14.92
C VAL A 193 1.83 26.88 -14.74
N ILE A 194 1.80 28.12 -15.23
CA ILE A 194 0.65 29.02 -15.18
C ILE A 194 0.05 29.12 -16.58
N TYR A 195 -1.26 28.84 -16.71
CA TYR A 195 -1.97 28.88 -18.00
C TYR A 195 -3.28 29.67 -17.95
N LYS A 196 -3.62 30.22 -16.78
CA LYS A 196 -4.57 31.33 -16.60
C LYS A 196 -3.87 32.40 -15.79
N GLU A 197 -4.21 33.68 -15.94
CA GLU A 197 -3.70 34.74 -15.07
C GLU A 197 -4.03 34.41 -13.62
N ALA A 198 -3.09 33.77 -12.93
CA ALA A 198 -3.27 33.23 -11.61
C ALA A 198 -1.97 33.40 -10.82
N ILE A 199 -2.02 34.39 -9.93
CA ILE A 199 -1.23 34.52 -8.70
C ILE A 199 0.22 34.99 -8.93
N GLN A 200 0.59 36.07 -8.23
CA GLN A 200 1.98 36.46 -8.01
C GLN A 200 2.61 35.40 -7.09
N THR A 201 3.49 34.56 -7.63
CA THR A 201 4.15 33.50 -6.86
C THR A 201 5.66 33.68 -6.88
N ASP A 202 6.31 33.47 -5.73
CA ASP A 202 7.78 33.42 -5.65
C ASP A 202 8.36 32.09 -6.18
N THR A 203 7.49 31.14 -6.57
CA THR A 203 7.91 29.87 -7.16
C THR A 203 8.36 30.02 -8.62
N PRO A 204 9.42 29.30 -9.05
CA PRO A 204 9.90 29.33 -10.43
C PRO A 204 8.83 28.94 -11.45
N GLN A 205 8.61 29.79 -12.45
CA GLN A 205 7.61 29.60 -13.48
C GLN A 205 8.21 28.97 -14.75
N TYR A 206 7.53 27.95 -15.27
CA TYR A 206 7.93 27.25 -16.48
C TYR A 206 6.81 27.26 -17.53
N THR A 207 7.17 27.22 -18.81
CA THR A 207 6.21 27.16 -19.92
C THR A 207 5.62 25.76 -20.11
N SER A 208 6.26 24.72 -19.57
CA SER A 208 5.83 23.33 -19.68
C SER A 208 6.23 22.53 -18.44
N MET A 209 5.38 21.58 -18.04
CA MET A 209 5.61 20.72 -16.88
C MET A 209 6.86 19.84 -17.02
N PHE A 210 7.27 19.54 -18.26
CA PHE A 210 8.46 18.73 -18.55
C PHE A 210 9.77 19.50 -18.40
N MET A 211 9.72 20.82 -18.18
CA MET A 211 10.90 21.62 -17.85
C MET A 211 11.17 21.66 -16.34
N ILE A 212 10.21 21.23 -15.52
CA ILE A 212 10.33 21.19 -14.07
C ILE A 212 11.17 19.97 -13.68
N PRO A 213 12.31 20.13 -12.98
CA PRO A 213 13.17 19.00 -12.59
C PRO A 213 12.45 17.94 -11.76
N GLU A 214 11.55 18.35 -10.85
CA GLU A 214 10.76 17.42 -10.04
C GLU A 214 9.88 16.46 -10.85
N MET A 215 9.39 16.89 -12.03
CA MET A 215 8.66 16.01 -12.94
C MET A 215 9.51 14.82 -13.39
N TRP A 216 10.79 15.05 -13.66
CA TRP A 216 11.70 13.98 -14.09
C TRP A 216 12.00 13.01 -12.96
N TRP A 217 12.20 13.49 -11.74
CA TRP A 217 12.32 12.62 -10.57
C TRP A 217 11.09 11.74 -10.40
N PHE A 218 9.90 12.33 -10.50
CA PHE A 218 8.63 11.60 -10.42
C PHE A 218 8.48 10.54 -11.52
N LEU A 219 8.74 10.90 -12.78
CA LEU A 219 8.59 9.98 -13.92
C LEU A 219 9.63 8.86 -13.92
N ILE A 220 10.90 9.20 -13.70
CA ILE A 220 12.00 8.22 -13.69
C ILE A 220 11.85 7.28 -12.51
N GLY A 221 11.58 7.80 -11.31
CA GLY A 221 11.43 6.95 -10.14
C GLY A 221 10.22 6.01 -10.26
N ASN A 222 9.07 6.49 -10.75
CA ASN A 222 7.92 5.61 -10.99
C ASN A 222 8.24 4.56 -12.07
N LEU A 223 8.96 4.93 -13.14
CA LEU A 223 9.42 3.98 -14.15
C LEU A 223 10.28 2.87 -13.53
N LEU A 224 11.20 3.22 -12.62
CA LEU A 224 12.03 2.26 -11.89
C LEU A 224 11.21 1.39 -10.93
N TYR A 225 10.24 1.96 -10.22
CA TYR A 225 9.38 1.23 -9.28
C TYR A 225 8.46 0.24 -10.01
N PHE A 226 7.77 0.69 -11.05
CA PHE A 226 6.92 -0.18 -11.87
C PHE A 226 7.76 -1.20 -12.65
N GLY A 227 8.87 -0.77 -13.25
CA GLY A 227 9.77 -1.65 -14.00
C GLY A 227 10.32 -2.78 -13.13
N SER A 228 10.93 -2.43 -11.99
CA SER A 228 11.43 -3.43 -11.03
C SER A 228 10.31 -4.33 -10.49
N GLY A 229 9.12 -3.78 -10.24
CA GLY A 229 7.99 -4.57 -9.78
C GLY A 229 7.45 -5.56 -10.80
N ILE A 230 7.33 -5.15 -12.07
CA ILE A 230 6.90 -6.01 -13.17
C ILE A 230 7.94 -7.10 -13.43
N VAL A 231 9.24 -6.75 -13.48
CA VAL A 231 10.33 -7.71 -13.66
C VAL A 231 10.32 -8.75 -12.54
N LEU A 232 10.24 -8.33 -11.28
CA LEU A 232 10.16 -9.25 -10.15
C LEU A 232 8.91 -10.13 -10.19
N ALA A 233 7.76 -9.59 -10.60
CA ALA A 233 6.53 -10.36 -10.73
C ALA A 233 6.64 -11.45 -11.82
N VAL A 234 7.27 -11.12 -12.95
CA VAL A 234 7.50 -12.06 -14.07
C VAL A 234 8.48 -13.18 -13.66
N VAL A 235 9.60 -12.81 -13.03
CA VAL A 235 10.68 -13.74 -12.65
C VAL A 235 10.24 -14.66 -11.52
N LEU A 236 9.59 -14.12 -10.49
CA LEU A 236 9.20 -14.89 -9.30
C LEU A 236 7.77 -15.45 -9.37
N LYS A 237 7.03 -15.14 -10.44
CA LYS A 237 5.62 -15.53 -10.61
C LYS A 237 4.78 -15.09 -9.41
N ASP A 238 4.99 -13.85 -8.98
CA ASP A 238 4.42 -13.29 -7.75
C ASP A 238 4.18 -11.79 -7.88
N ASN A 239 2.92 -11.39 -8.03
CA ASN A 239 2.52 -9.99 -8.17
C ASN A 239 2.92 -9.10 -6.98
N ARG A 240 3.21 -9.67 -5.79
CA ARG A 240 3.63 -8.90 -4.61
C ARG A 240 5.12 -9.03 -4.31
N ALA A 241 5.93 -9.55 -5.24
CA ALA A 241 7.38 -9.66 -5.08
C ALA A 241 8.04 -8.30 -4.76
N PHE A 242 7.66 -7.22 -5.45
CA PHE A 242 8.17 -5.87 -5.14
C PHE A 242 7.94 -5.48 -3.68
N CYS A 243 6.72 -5.69 -3.18
CA CYS A 243 6.35 -5.36 -1.80
C CYS A 243 7.10 -6.20 -0.76
N LYS A 244 7.54 -7.41 -1.14
CA LYS A 244 8.28 -8.35 -0.26
C LYS A 244 9.76 -8.01 -0.19
N TYR A 245 10.36 -7.60 -1.30
CA TYR A 245 11.82 -7.53 -1.44
C TYR A 245 12.40 -6.14 -1.68
N VAL A 246 11.69 -5.23 -2.38
CA VAL A 246 12.30 -3.97 -2.87
C VAL A 246 11.65 -2.70 -2.30
N CYS A 247 10.34 -2.71 -2.01
CA CYS A 247 9.60 -1.50 -1.62
C CYS A 247 10.20 -0.82 -0.35
N PRO A 248 10.76 0.40 -0.46
CA PRO A 248 11.54 1.02 0.63
C PRO A 248 10.65 1.55 1.75
N ILE A 249 9.39 1.86 1.44
CA ILE A 249 8.37 2.37 2.37
C ILE A 249 8.18 1.43 3.58
N VAL A 250 8.58 0.17 3.46
CA VAL A 250 8.60 -0.80 4.56
C VAL A 250 9.39 -0.32 5.78
N GLY A 251 10.40 0.54 5.61
CA GLY A 251 11.14 1.16 6.71
C GLY A 251 10.23 1.87 7.72
N PHE A 252 9.21 2.59 7.24
CA PHE A 252 8.21 3.25 8.10
C PHE A 252 7.06 2.33 8.50
N LEU A 253 6.56 1.56 7.53
CA LEU A 253 5.31 0.82 7.69
C LEU A 253 5.41 -0.29 8.74
N LYS A 254 6.52 -1.03 8.79
CA LYS A 254 6.64 -2.19 9.70
C LYS A 254 6.69 -1.79 11.18
N PRO A 255 7.49 -0.79 11.60
CA PRO A 255 7.46 -0.29 12.97
C PRO A 255 6.05 0.13 13.40
N SER A 256 5.37 1.01 12.66
CA SER A 256 4.03 1.46 13.01
C SER A 256 2.99 0.33 12.97
N ALA A 257 3.09 -0.59 12.02
CA ALA A 257 2.20 -1.75 11.94
C ALA A 257 2.44 -2.78 13.04
N SER A 258 3.58 -2.75 13.74
CA SER A 258 3.88 -3.68 14.82
C SER A 258 2.92 -3.50 16.01
N VAL A 259 2.46 -2.26 16.24
CA VAL A 259 1.51 -1.89 17.31
C VAL A 259 0.08 -1.68 16.79
N SER A 260 -0.22 -2.20 15.60
CA SER A 260 -1.48 -1.89 14.93
C SER A 260 -2.72 -2.32 15.72
N MET A 261 -3.74 -1.47 15.77
CA MET A 261 -5.03 -1.75 16.39
C MET A 261 -5.93 -2.64 15.55
N THR A 262 -5.78 -2.66 14.23
CA THR A 262 -6.62 -3.51 13.37
C THR A 262 -5.85 -4.75 12.92
N ARG A 263 -6.38 -5.92 13.28
CA ARG A 263 -5.83 -7.23 12.88
C ARG A 263 -6.90 -8.10 12.23
N ILE A 264 -6.44 -9.08 11.47
CA ILE A 264 -7.29 -10.22 11.11
C ILE A 264 -7.27 -11.20 12.28
N ALA A 265 -8.44 -11.65 12.75
CA ALA A 265 -8.56 -12.59 13.85
C ALA A 265 -9.65 -13.63 13.58
N PRO A 266 -9.55 -14.83 14.18
CA PRO A 266 -10.66 -15.78 14.25
C PRO A 266 -11.87 -15.15 14.97
N LYS A 267 -13.07 -15.33 14.40
CA LYS A 267 -14.36 -14.89 14.99
C LYS A 267 -15.25 -16.06 15.46
N ASN A 268 -14.91 -17.29 15.09
CA ASN A 268 -15.57 -18.52 15.52
C ASN A 268 -14.59 -19.71 15.40
N ASP A 269 -15.02 -20.89 15.84
CA ASP A 269 -14.25 -22.13 15.97
C ASP A 269 -14.49 -23.15 14.84
N ARG A 270 -15.26 -22.79 13.80
CA ARG A 270 -15.67 -23.70 12.72
C ARG A 270 -14.57 -24.03 11.71
N CYS A 271 -13.30 -23.89 12.07
CA CYS A 271 -12.21 -24.05 11.11
C CYS A 271 -11.96 -25.50 10.72
N THR A 272 -12.16 -25.82 9.44
CA THR A 272 -11.90 -27.16 8.85
C THR A 272 -10.44 -27.40 8.46
N ARG A 273 -9.52 -26.48 8.80
CA ARG A 273 -8.07 -26.58 8.49
C ARG A 273 -7.75 -26.76 7.00
N CYS A 274 -8.61 -26.27 6.09
CA CYS A 274 -8.42 -26.39 4.64
C CYS A 274 -7.25 -25.57 4.04
N THR A 275 -6.56 -24.75 4.83
CA THR A 275 -5.38 -23.92 4.44
C THR A 275 -5.56 -22.88 3.33
N LYS A 276 -6.76 -22.71 2.77
CA LYS A 276 -7.05 -21.73 1.70
C LYS A 276 -6.61 -20.30 2.05
N CYS A 277 -6.71 -19.91 3.33
CA CYS A 277 -6.27 -18.60 3.82
C CYS A 277 -4.75 -18.39 3.72
N THR A 278 -3.94 -19.43 3.94
CA THR A 278 -2.48 -19.40 3.81
C THR A 278 -2.05 -19.38 2.35
N VAL A 279 -2.62 -20.28 1.53
CA VAL A 279 -2.25 -20.41 0.10
C VAL A 279 -2.57 -19.14 -0.69
N ASN A 280 -3.69 -18.48 -0.39
CA ASN A 280 -4.10 -17.26 -1.08
C ASN A 280 -3.57 -15.97 -0.43
N CYS A 281 -2.74 -16.04 0.62
CA CYS A 281 -2.18 -14.83 1.21
C CYS A 281 -1.12 -14.23 0.25
N PRO A 282 -1.34 -13.04 -0.32
CA PRO A 282 -0.42 -12.50 -1.32
C PRO A 282 0.93 -12.09 -0.72
N MET A 283 1.03 -11.96 0.61
CA MET A 283 2.26 -11.65 1.34
C MET A 283 2.97 -12.89 1.90
N ASP A 284 2.45 -14.08 1.58
CA ASP A 284 2.94 -15.40 2.02
C ASP A 284 2.94 -15.58 3.53
N ILE A 285 1.91 -15.08 4.21
CA ILE A 285 1.74 -15.29 5.66
C ILE A 285 1.08 -16.65 5.88
N ASP A 286 1.60 -17.42 6.83
CA ASP A 286 0.94 -18.64 7.30
C ASP A 286 -0.21 -18.30 8.25
N VAL A 287 -1.32 -17.87 7.66
CA VAL A 287 -2.55 -17.49 8.37
C VAL A 287 -3.10 -18.66 9.19
N MET A 288 -3.05 -19.88 8.64
CA MET A 288 -3.55 -21.08 9.30
C MET A 288 -2.84 -21.33 10.64
N ARG A 289 -1.54 -21.09 10.73
CA ARG A 289 -0.81 -21.22 11.99
C ARG A 289 -1.34 -20.29 13.08
N TYR A 290 -1.61 -19.02 12.76
CA TYR A 290 -2.23 -18.10 13.74
C TYR A 290 -3.61 -18.57 14.17
N VAL A 291 -4.42 -19.09 13.23
CA VAL A 291 -5.75 -19.63 13.52
C VAL A 291 -5.67 -20.85 14.46
N GLN A 292 -4.74 -21.77 14.22
CA GLN A 292 -4.53 -22.94 15.09
C GLN A 292 -4.07 -22.54 16.49
N GLU A 293 -3.24 -21.50 16.59
CA GLU A 293 -2.79 -20.94 17.86
C GLU A 293 -3.87 -20.08 18.56
N GLY A 294 -5.05 -19.89 17.95
CA GLY A 294 -6.12 -19.04 18.49
C GLY A 294 -5.76 -17.55 18.54
N LYS A 295 -4.75 -17.12 17.78
CA LYS A 295 -4.20 -15.75 17.80
C LYS A 295 -4.69 -14.94 16.60
N PRO A 296 -4.75 -13.59 16.74
CA PRO A 296 -4.80 -12.72 15.57
C PRO A 296 -3.59 -12.95 14.66
N VAL A 297 -3.70 -12.56 13.39
CA VAL A 297 -2.57 -12.51 12.46
C VAL A 297 -1.65 -11.37 12.86
N LEU A 298 -0.69 -11.69 13.73
CA LEU A 298 0.25 -10.73 14.32
C LEU A 298 1.43 -10.38 13.40
N SER A 299 1.49 -10.93 12.18
CA SER A 299 2.55 -10.62 11.23
C SER A 299 2.56 -9.15 10.83
N THR A 300 3.75 -8.54 10.84
CA THR A 300 4.05 -7.20 10.31
C THR A 300 4.08 -7.14 8.77
N GLU A 301 4.02 -8.29 8.10
CA GLU A 301 3.88 -8.38 6.64
C GLU A 301 2.40 -8.29 6.19
N CYS A 302 1.45 -8.31 7.12
CA CYS A 302 0.03 -8.24 6.80
C CYS A 302 -0.34 -6.87 6.22
N VAL A 303 -0.83 -6.86 4.97
CA VAL A 303 -1.28 -5.64 4.27
C VAL A 303 -2.78 -5.39 4.39
N LEU A 304 -3.46 -6.08 5.31
CA LEU A 304 -4.90 -5.99 5.56
C LEU A 304 -5.76 -6.03 4.27
N CYS A 305 -5.35 -6.84 3.28
CA CYS A 305 -6.03 -6.95 1.98
C CYS A 305 -7.35 -7.75 2.02
N LEU A 306 -7.65 -8.39 3.15
CA LEU A 306 -8.85 -9.21 3.39
C LEU A 306 -8.98 -10.46 2.49
N THR A 307 -7.98 -10.84 1.70
CA THR A 307 -8.05 -12.04 0.86
C THR A 307 -8.29 -13.31 1.67
N CYS A 308 -7.67 -13.44 2.85
CA CYS A 308 -7.87 -14.60 3.72
C CYS A 308 -9.32 -14.69 4.26
N THR A 309 -10.01 -13.57 4.44
CA THR A 309 -11.41 -13.56 4.89
C THR A 309 -12.36 -13.90 3.75
N SER A 310 -12.07 -13.47 2.51
CA SER A 310 -12.93 -13.75 1.35
C SER A 310 -12.87 -15.21 0.88
N VAL A 311 -11.71 -15.87 1.00
CA VAL A 311 -11.52 -17.27 0.53
C VAL A 311 -11.91 -18.33 1.58
N CYS A 312 -12.17 -17.93 2.82
CA CYS A 312 -12.50 -18.87 3.90
C CYS A 312 -13.93 -19.40 3.72
N PRO A 313 -14.14 -20.72 3.51
CA PRO A 313 -15.47 -21.28 3.28
C PRO A 313 -16.40 -21.06 4.48
N GLU A 314 -15.87 -21.30 5.68
CA GLU A 314 -16.57 -21.27 6.97
C GLU A 314 -16.70 -19.88 7.62
N GLU A 315 -16.13 -18.87 6.96
CA GLU A 315 -16.06 -17.50 7.48
C GLU A 315 -15.49 -17.44 8.89
N VAL A 316 -14.35 -18.08 9.12
CA VAL A 316 -13.69 -18.09 10.44
C VAL A 316 -12.97 -16.77 10.71
N LEU A 317 -12.54 -16.05 9.67
CA LEU A 317 -11.70 -14.87 9.81
C LEU A 317 -12.49 -13.56 9.63
N GLY A 318 -12.14 -12.54 10.41
CA GLY A 318 -12.68 -11.19 10.31
C GLY A 318 -11.69 -10.13 10.80
N THR A 319 -12.04 -8.86 10.64
CA THR A 319 -11.28 -7.75 11.24
C THR A 319 -11.66 -7.60 12.71
N LYS A 320 -10.65 -7.46 13.57
CA LYS A 320 -10.80 -7.15 14.99
C LYS A 320 -9.99 -5.89 15.30
N MET A 321 -10.63 -4.92 15.96
CA MET A 321 -9.96 -3.73 16.49
C MET A 321 -9.63 -3.94 17.96
N GLY A 322 -8.42 -3.54 18.34
CA GLY A 322 -7.91 -3.56 19.72
C GLY A 322 -6.38 -3.48 19.75
N PRO A 323 -5.77 -3.01 20.85
CA PRO A 323 -4.33 -2.93 20.97
C PRO A 323 -3.70 -4.31 20.73
N SER A 324 -2.67 -4.38 19.89
CA SER A 324 -1.96 -5.63 19.65
C SER A 324 -0.49 -5.37 19.34
N LEU A 325 0.38 -6.21 19.88
CA LEU A 325 1.81 -6.18 19.61
C LEU A 325 2.19 -7.35 18.70
N SER A 326 2.89 -7.06 17.62
CA SER A 326 3.44 -8.08 16.74
C SER A 326 4.50 -8.90 17.47
N SER A 327 4.43 -10.22 17.37
CA SER A 327 5.32 -11.14 18.07
C SER A 327 6.11 -12.05 17.13
N SER A 328 5.52 -12.43 16.00
CA SER A 328 6.17 -13.31 15.03
C SER A 328 5.64 -13.05 13.62
N ASP A 329 6.53 -13.21 12.62
CA ASP A 329 6.19 -13.26 11.20
C ASP A 329 6.23 -14.73 10.75
N TYR A 330 5.10 -15.44 10.81
CA TYR A 330 5.00 -16.77 10.22
C TYR A 330 4.85 -16.65 8.71
N LEU A 331 5.95 -16.91 7.99
CA LEU A 331 6.02 -16.75 6.54
C LEU A 331 6.23 -18.09 5.85
N ARG A 332 5.52 -18.28 4.75
CA ARG A 332 5.67 -19.42 3.85
C ARG A 332 6.84 -19.16 2.91
N VAL A 333 7.85 -20.01 2.99
CA VAL A 333 9.07 -19.95 2.17
C VAL A 333 9.06 -21.10 1.17
N ILE A 334 9.54 -20.86 -0.04
CA ILE A 334 9.75 -21.89 -1.06
C ILE A 334 10.74 -22.91 -0.50
N LYS A 335 10.31 -24.17 -0.39
CA LYS A 335 11.21 -25.25 0.04
C LYS A 335 12.35 -25.41 -0.98
N PRO A 336 13.63 -25.46 -0.55
CA PRO A 336 14.75 -25.72 -1.43
C PRO A 336 14.58 -27.06 -2.15
N ALA A 337 15.07 -27.17 -3.38
CA ALA A 337 14.96 -28.38 -4.19
C ALA A 337 15.52 -29.63 -3.46
N SER A 338 16.60 -29.47 -2.68
CA SER A 338 17.23 -30.55 -1.90
C SER A 338 16.33 -31.19 -0.82
N LYS A 339 15.26 -30.50 -0.39
CA LYS A 339 14.30 -31.02 0.60
C LYS A 339 12.97 -31.48 -0.02
N ARG A 340 12.76 -31.32 -1.33
CA ARG A 340 11.56 -31.81 -2.03
C ARG A 340 11.62 -33.32 -2.29
N SER A 341 12.80 -33.84 -2.63
CA SER A 341 13.04 -35.27 -2.85
C SER A 341 12.82 -36.13 -1.60
N ALA A 342 13.17 -35.62 -0.42
CA ALA A 342 13.01 -36.36 0.84
C ALA A 342 11.54 -36.54 1.30
N GLN A 343 10.62 -35.68 0.86
CA GLN A 343 9.19 -35.79 1.21
C GLN A 343 8.37 -36.55 0.17
N GLN A 344 8.76 -36.51 -1.10
CA GLN A 344 8.13 -37.35 -2.13
C GLN A 344 8.44 -38.84 -1.94
N ALA A 345 9.54 -39.18 -1.25
CA ALA A 345 9.85 -40.56 -0.84
C ALA A 345 9.01 -41.08 0.35
N HIS A 346 8.09 -40.28 0.90
CA HIS A 346 7.28 -40.63 2.08
C HIS A 346 5.77 -40.44 1.90
N GLN A 347 5.31 -40.14 0.69
CA GLN A 347 3.89 -40.27 0.34
C GLN A 347 3.73 -41.57 -0.47
N PRO A 348 3.08 -42.62 0.07
CA PRO A 348 2.70 -43.75 -0.76
C PRO A 348 1.69 -43.26 -1.80
N ASP A 349 1.92 -43.63 -3.06
CA ASP A 349 1.06 -43.32 -4.20
C ASP A 349 -0.39 -43.71 -3.91
N SER A 350 -1.25 -42.71 -3.66
CA SER A 350 -2.70 -42.88 -3.72
C SER A 350 -3.22 -42.26 -5.02
N GLN A 351 -2.81 -42.82 -6.14
CA GLN A 351 -3.44 -42.57 -7.45
C GLN A 351 -3.51 -43.87 -8.27
N THR A 352 -4.43 -44.75 -7.87
CA THR A 352 -5.10 -45.68 -8.78
C THR A 352 -6.46 -46.05 -8.19
N ALA A 353 -7.54 -45.45 -8.68
CA ALA A 353 -8.87 -46.05 -8.76
C ALA A 353 -9.80 -45.12 -9.56
N VAL A 354 -9.99 -45.51 -10.83
CA VAL A 354 -11.17 -45.43 -11.71
C VAL A 354 -12.12 -44.23 -11.57
#